data_AF-A0A4P9WPH4-F1
#
_entry.id   AF-A0A4P9WPH4-F1
#
_cell.length_a   1.000
_cell.length_b   1.000
_cell.length_c   1.000
_cell.angle_alpha   90.00
_cell.angle_beta   90.00
_cell.angle_gamma   90.00
#
_symmetry.space_group_name_H-M   'P 1'
#
loop_
_entity.id
_entity.type
_entity.pdbx_description
1 polymer ?
#
loop_
_entity_poly.entity_id
_entity_poly.type
_entity_poly.pdbx_seq_one_letter_code
_entity_poly.pdbx_strand_id
1 'polypeptide(L)'
;MLHGRVKTLHPAVHGGILARLNLPEGAADLEKQGIQPIDLVVCNLYPFEACLRAQNAKPDVEPLQRRDALVEEVDIGGVTLLRAAAKNHARVTVLVDPADYDTVITEIRASFAAHGRVALSDATRQRLAVKAFETTARYDDAISAFFGAEYAPT
;
A
#
# COMPACT_ATOMS: atom_id res chain seq x y z
N MET A 1 15.08 13.21 -3.58
CA MET A 1 15.95 13.04 -2.39
C MET A 1 16.05 11.55 -2.04
N LEU A 2 17.14 11.10 -1.39
CA LEU A 2 17.33 9.72 -0.89
C LEU A 2 17.00 8.61 -1.90
N HIS A 3 17.37 8.77 -3.18
CA HIS A 3 17.09 7.79 -4.24
C HIS A 3 15.60 7.36 -4.33
N GLY A 4 14.67 8.21 -3.89
CA GLY A 4 13.23 7.93 -3.93
C GLY A 4 12.65 7.21 -2.71
N ARG A 5 13.45 6.87 -1.69
CA ARG A 5 12.99 6.14 -0.48
C ARG A 5 11.84 6.82 0.28
N VAL A 6 11.72 8.14 0.17
CA VAL A 6 10.73 8.93 0.91
C VAL A 6 9.73 9.65 0.00
N LYS A 7 9.69 9.29 -1.30
CA LYS A 7 8.93 10.05 -2.31
C LYS A 7 7.42 10.13 -2.04
N THR A 8 6.86 9.13 -1.37
CA THR A 8 5.43 9.05 -1.03
C THR A 8 5.13 9.35 0.43
N LEU A 9 6.15 9.41 1.29
CA LEU A 9 6.02 9.66 2.73
C LEU A 9 5.86 11.16 3.01
N HIS A 10 4.80 11.75 2.45
CA HIS A 10 4.56 13.19 2.47
C HIS A 10 3.11 13.50 2.91
N PRO A 11 2.88 14.56 3.70
CA PRO A 11 1.53 14.96 4.13
C PRO A 11 0.57 15.23 2.97
N ALA A 12 1.04 15.77 1.85
CA ALA A 12 0.20 15.96 0.67
C ALA A 12 -0.38 14.65 0.10
N VAL A 13 0.33 13.53 0.26
CA VAL A 13 -0.15 12.21 -0.16
C VAL A 13 -1.05 11.61 0.92
N HIS A 14 -0.52 11.49 2.15
CA HIS A 14 -1.25 10.82 3.22
C HIS A 14 -2.44 11.63 3.75
N GLY A 15 -2.41 12.97 3.67
CA GLY A 15 -3.55 13.84 3.95
C GLY A 15 -4.71 13.58 2.99
N GLY A 16 -4.43 13.51 1.69
CA GLY A 16 -5.44 13.15 0.68
C GLY A 16 -6.06 11.77 0.91
N ILE A 17 -5.28 10.80 1.40
CA ILE A 17 -5.76 9.44 1.72
C ILE A 17 -6.51 9.39 3.06
N LEU A 18 -6.03 10.05 4.11
CA LEU A 18 -6.51 9.85 5.48
C LEU A 18 -7.56 10.86 5.95
N ALA A 19 -7.76 11.95 5.21
CA ALA A 19 -8.77 12.94 5.57
C ALA A 19 -10.17 12.30 5.66
N ARG A 20 -10.86 12.64 6.74
CA ARG A 20 -12.24 12.23 7.04
C ARG A 20 -13.19 13.33 6.58
N LEU A 21 -13.64 13.23 5.33
CA LEU A 21 -14.49 14.25 4.71
C LEU A 21 -15.92 14.29 5.25
N ASN A 22 -16.31 13.31 6.07
CA ASN A 22 -17.58 13.32 6.80
C ASN A 22 -17.53 14.17 8.08
N LEU A 23 -16.38 14.76 8.41
CA LEU A 23 -16.19 15.68 9.52
C LEU A 23 -15.85 17.08 8.98
N PRO A 24 -16.43 18.17 9.53
CA PRO A 24 -16.15 19.53 9.08
C PRO A 24 -14.66 19.89 9.09
N GLU A 25 -13.92 19.41 10.09
CA GLU A 25 -12.49 19.71 10.24
C GLU A 25 -11.66 19.07 9.11
N GLY A 26 -12.05 17.87 8.65
CA GLY A 26 -11.30 17.12 7.65
C GLY A 26 -11.24 17.80 6.28
N ALA A 27 -12.35 18.38 5.83
CA ALA A 27 -12.40 19.11 4.57
C ALA A 27 -11.67 20.46 4.66
N ALA A 28 -11.85 21.19 5.76
CA ALA A 28 -11.21 22.47 6.00
C ALA A 28 -9.68 22.36 6.07
N ASP A 29 -9.16 21.29 6.70
CA ASP A 29 -7.72 21.04 6.76
C ASP A 29 -7.12 20.77 5.37
N LEU A 30 -7.80 19.99 4.52
CA LEU A 30 -7.35 19.75 3.15
C LEU A 30 -7.31 21.04 2.33
N GLU A 31 -8.37 21.86 2.41
CA GLU A 31 -8.47 23.14 1.69
C GLU A 31 -7.36 24.09 2.14
N LYS A 32 -7.15 24.26 3.45
CA LYS A 32 -6.11 25.11 4.02
C LYS A 32 -4.70 24.73 3.56
N GLN A 33 -4.46 23.44 3.35
CA GLN A 33 -3.17 22.91 2.91
C GLN A 33 -3.04 22.79 1.39
N GLY A 34 -4.09 23.12 0.62
CA GLY A 34 -4.11 22.94 -0.83
C GLY A 34 -4.01 21.48 -1.28
N ILE A 35 -4.50 20.54 -0.47
CA ILE A 35 -4.42 19.10 -0.72
C ILE A 35 -5.75 18.61 -1.30
N GLN A 36 -5.68 17.85 -2.39
CA GLN A 36 -6.85 17.19 -2.96
C GLN A 36 -7.09 15.81 -2.31
N PRO A 37 -8.34 15.39 -2.11
CA PRO A 37 -8.65 14.02 -1.69
C PRO A 37 -8.13 12.98 -2.67
N ILE A 38 -7.74 11.81 -2.15
CA ILE A 38 -7.40 10.62 -2.92
C ILE A 38 -8.43 9.55 -2.60
N ASP A 39 -9.20 9.12 -3.59
CA ASP A 39 -10.30 8.15 -3.41
C ASP A 39 -9.94 6.72 -3.83
N LEU A 40 -8.88 6.55 -4.64
CA LEU A 40 -8.41 5.26 -5.10
C LEU A 40 -6.88 5.17 -4.92
N VAL A 41 -6.42 4.12 -4.26
CA VAL A 41 -5.01 3.79 -4.10
C VAL A 41 -4.77 2.42 -4.72
N VAL A 42 -4.00 2.38 -5.81
CA VAL A 42 -3.58 1.15 -6.48
C VAL A 42 -2.08 0.99 -6.24
N CYS A 43 -1.70 -0.02 -5.46
CA CYS A 43 -0.31 -0.25 -5.08
C CYS A 43 -0.11 -1.74 -4.82
N ASN A 44 0.92 -2.33 -5.42
CA ASN A 44 1.36 -3.68 -5.07
C ASN A 44 2.76 -3.58 -4.46
N LEU A 45 3.09 -4.55 -3.61
CA LEU A 45 4.41 -4.68 -3.02
C LEU A 45 5.24 -5.61 -3.88
N TYR A 46 6.54 -5.33 -3.99
CA TYR A 46 7.45 -6.31 -4.57
C TYR A 46 7.45 -7.56 -3.68
N PRO A 47 7.34 -8.79 -4.23
CA PRO A 47 7.33 -9.99 -3.41
C PRO A 47 8.71 -10.20 -2.78
N PHE A 48 8.86 -9.80 -1.51
CA PHE A 48 10.13 -9.92 -0.76
C PHE A 48 10.68 -11.36 -0.76
N GLU A 49 9.80 -12.35 -0.63
CA GLU A 49 10.19 -13.77 -0.76
C GLU A 49 10.79 -14.12 -2.12
N ALA A 50 10.35 -13.49 -3.21
CA ALA A 50 10.92 -13.69 -4.53
C ALA A 50 12.32 -13.06 -4.61
N CYS A 51 12.53 -11.88 -4.02
CA CYS A 51 13.87 -11.31 -3.85
C CYS A 51 14.77 -12.27 -3.07
N LEU A 52 14.31 -12.77 -1.92
CA LEU A 52 15.05 -13.73 -1.10
C LEU A 52 15.44 -14.98 -1.90
N ARG A 53 14.50 -15.60 -2.62
CA ARG A 53 14.77 -16.75 -3.49
C ARG A 53 15.78 -16.44 -4.59
N ALA A 54 15.62 -15.30 -5.26
CA ALA A 54 16.49 -14.89 -6.36
C ALA A 54 17.92 -14.60 -5.88
N GLN A 55 18.07 -14.03 -4.69
CA GLN A 55 19.37 -13.78 -4.08
C GLN A 55 20.03 -15.08 -3.58
N ASN A 56 19.24 -16.00 -3.01
CA ASN A 56 19.74 -17.32 -2.61
C ASN A 56 20.22 -18.19 -3.77
N ALA A 57 19.70 -17.95 -4.98
CA ALA A 57 20.12 -18.64 -6.20
C ALA A 57 21.44 -18.12 -6.81
N LYS A 58 22.11 -17.11 -6.22
CA LYS A 58 23.35 -16.52 -6.74
C LYS A 58 24.56 -16.89 -5.86
N PRO A 59 25.15 -18.10 -6.01
CA PRO A 59 26.22 -18.58 -5.12
C PRO A 59 27.48 -17.72 -5.13
N ASP A 60 27.74 -16.99 -6.22
CA ASP A 60 28.96 -16.18 -6.42
C ASP A 60 28.89 -14.77 -5.80
N VAL A 61 27.75 -14.40 -5.20
CA VAL A 61 27.61 -13.09 -4.51
C VAL A 61 27.97 -13.26 -3.05
N GLU A 62 28.94 -12.45 -2.59
CA GLU A 62 29.40 -12.41 -1.21
C GLU A 62 28.23 -12.24 -0.22
N PRO A 63 28.21 -12.96 0.92
CA PRO A 63 27.09 -12.94 1.86
C PRO A 63 26.68 -11.55 2.33
N LEU A 64 27.64 -10.65 2.58
CA LEU A 64 27.37 -9.28 3.01
C LEU A 64 26.63 -8.47 1.93
N GLN A 65 27.09 -8.55 0.69
CA GLN A 65 26.47 -7.84 -0.44
C GLN A 65 25.05 -8.34 -0.71
N ARG A 66 24.80 -9.64 -0.51
CA ARG A 66 23.47 -10.24 -0.62
C ARG A 66 22.51 -9.69 0.43
N ARG A 67 22.95 -9.57 1.68
CA ARG A 67 22.16 -9.02 2.78
C ARG A 67 21.80 -7.57 2.54
N ASP A 68 22.78 -6.74 2.18
CA ASP A 68 22.55 -5.32 1.87
C ASP A 68 21.52 -5.16 0.74
N ALA A 69 21.64 -5.98 -0.32
CA ALA A 69 20.67 -5.98 -1.42
C ALA A 69 19.25 -6.35 -0.94
N LEU A 70 19.08 -7.30 -0.01
CA LEU A 70 17.76 -7.67 0.52
C LEU A 70 17.17 -6.58 1.42
N VAL A 71 18.01 -5.91 2.23
CA VAL A 71 17.56 -4.79 3.08
C VAL A 71 17.04 -3.63 2.22
N GLU A 72 17.65 -3.38 1.06
CA GLU A 72 17.22 -2.33 0.13
C GLU A 72 15.85 -2.60 -0.53
N GLU A 73 15.41 -3.87 -0.59
CA GLU A 73 14.12 -4.27 -1.16
C GLU A 73 12.95 -4.15 -0.16
N VAL A 74 13.21 -3.70 1.07
CA VAL A 74 12.17 -3.46 2.07
C VAL A 74 11.40 -2.18 1.74
N ASP A 75 10.14 -2.33 1.32
CA ASP A 75 9.29 -1.23 0.88
C ASP A 75 8.57 -0.55 2.05
N ILE A 76 9.00 0.66 2.38
CA ILE A 76 8.35 1.50 3.40
C ILE A 76 7.14 2.27 2.82
N GLY A 77 7.30 2.79 1.60
CA GLY A 77 6.32 3.68 0.99
C GLY A 77 5.05 2.95 0.60
N GLY A 78 5.19 1.81 -0.09
CA GLY A 78 4.08 0.97 -0.53
C GLY A 78 3.24 0.48 0.64
N VAL A 79 3.87 -0.10 1.67
CA VAL A 79 3.16 -0.56 2.88
C VAL A 79 2.40 0.59 3.55
N THR A 80 3.01 1.77 3.66
CA THR A 80 2.34 2.94 4.26
C THR A 80 1.13 3.39 3.45
N LEU A 81 1.22 3.43 2.11
CA LEU A 81 0.09 3.75 1.23
C LEU A 81 -1.07 2.75 1.41
N LEU A 82 -0.76 1.45 1.41
CA LEU A 82 -1.75 0.39 1.57
C LEU A 82 -2.47 0.47 2.90
N ARG A 83 -1.72 0.60 4.00
CA ARG A 83 -2.30 0.69 5.35
C ARG A 83 -3.11 1.97 5.53
N ALA A 84 -2.67 3.10 4.98
CA ALA A 84 -3.42 4.35 5.03
C ALA A 84 -4.77 4.23 4.30
N ALA A 85 -4.76 3.69 3.08
CA ALA A 85 -5.97 3.51 2.28
C ALA A 85 -6.94 2.50 2.93
N ALA A 86 -6.42 1.34 3.37
CA ALA A 86 -7.21 0.31 4.05
C ALA A 86 -7.82 0.80 5.37
N LYS A 87 -7.06 1.60 6.16
CA LYS A 87 -7.59 2.25 7.38
C LYS A 87 -8.77 3.15 7.06
N ASN A 88 -8.72 3.91 5.97
CA ASN A 88 -9.76 4.85 5.59
C ASN A 88 -10.77 4.29 4.57
N HIS A 89 -11.02 2.97 4.59
CA HIS A 89 -11.88 2.28 3.62
C HIS A 89 -13.35 2.72 3.63
N ALA A 90 -13.79 3.47 4.63
CA ALA A 90 -15.11 4.12 4.60
C ALA A 90 -15.21 5.10 3.41
N ARG A 91 -14.08 5.64 2.94
CA ARG A 91 -14.00 6.55 1.78
C ARG A 91 -13.11 6.01 0.67
N VAL A 92 -11.90 5.56 1.01
CA VAL A 92 -10.86 5.22 0.04
C VAL A 92 -10.96 3.77 -0.39
N THR A 93 -10.83 3.52 -1.69
CA THR A 93 -10.70 2.16 -2.22
C THR A 93 -9.22 1.82 -2.37
N VAL A 94 -8.81 0.68 -1.84
CA VAL A 94 -7.44 0.17 -1.95
C VAL A 94 -7.41 -1.05 -2.88
N LEU A 95 -6.44 -1.12 -3.78
CA LEU A 95 -6.22 -2.28 -4.66
C LEU A 95 -4.77 -2.73 -4.54
N VAL A 96 -4.60 -3.99 -4.15
CA VAL A 96 -3.28 -4.62 -3.94
C VAL A 96 -2.93 -5.68 -4.97
N ASP A 97 -3.91 -6.11 -5.76
CA ASP A 97 -3.81 -7.24 -6.67
C ASP A 97 -4.54 -6.91 -7.98
N PRO A 98 -3.85 -7.02 -9.14
CA PRO A 98 -4.47 -6.85 -10.44
C PRO A 98 -5.71 -7.72 -10.69
N ALA A 99 -5.84 -8.88 -10.03
CA ALA A 99 -7.01 -9.74 -10.17
C ALA A 99 -8.33 -9.07 -9.72
N ASP A 100 -8.27 -8.01 -8.89
CA ASP A 100 -9.46 -7.28 -8.45
C ASP A 100 -9.89 -6.17 -9.43
N TYR A 101 -9.08 -5.85 -10.45
CA TYR A 101 -9.32 -4.69 -11.32
C TYR A 101 -10.64 -4.79 -12.08
N ASP A 102 -10.91 -5.92 -12.73
CA ASP A 102 -12.13 -6.07 -13.53
C ASP A 102 -13.40 -5.97 -12.68
N THR A 103 -13.36 -6.52 -11.46
CA THR A 103 -14.48 -6.43 -10.51
C THR A 103 -14.73 -4.97 -10.11
N VAL A 104 -13.68 -4.24 -9.74
CA VAL A 104 -13.80 -2.83 -9.34
C VAL A 104 -14.21 -1.93 -10.51
N ILE A 105 -13.63 -2.13 -11.70
CA ILE A 105 -13.99 -1.37 -12.90
C ILE A 105 -15.46 -1.59 -13.26
N THR A 106 -15.95 -2.82 -13.15
CA THR A 106 -17.34 -3.17 -13.42
C THR A 106 -18.28 -2.43 -12.47
N GLU A 107 -17.98 -2.44 -11.16
CA GLU A 107 -18.78 -1.76 -10.15
C GLU A 107 -18.77 -0.23 -10.35
N ILE A 108 -17.60 0.36 -10.64
CA ILE A 108 -17.46 1.79 -10.95
C ILE A 108 -18.32 2.19 -12.16
N ARG A 109 -18.27 1.41 -13.25
CA ARG A 109 -19.05 1.68 -14.46
C ARG A 109 -20.55 1.58 -14.20
N ALA A 110 -20.98 0.56 -13.46
CA ALA A 110 -22.38 0.37 -13.09
C ALA A 110 -22.89 1.53 -12.21
N SER A 111 -22.11 1.93 -11.20
CA SER A 111 -22.44 3.09 -10.35
C SER A 111 -22.56 4.37 -11.17
N PHE A 112 -21.60 4.63 -12.07
CA PHE A 112 -21.63 5.83 -12.89
C PHE A 112 -22.84 5.86 -13.82
N ALA A 113 -23.19 4.74 -14.45
CA ALA A 113 -24.38 4.63 -15.30
C ALA A 113 -25.69 4.84 -14.51
N ALA A 114 -25.78 4.35 -13.28
CA ALA A 114 -26.99 4.45 -12.46
C ALA A 114 -27.14 5.80 -11.72
N HIS A 115 -26.03 6.44 -11.36
CA HIS A 115 -26.04 7.58 -10.42
C HIS A 115 -25.26 8.81 -10.90
N GLY A 116 -24.62 8.75 -12.06
CA GLY A 116 -23.78 9.84 -12.59
C GLY A 116 -22.51 10.12 -11.80
N ARG A 117 -22.13 9.20 -10.88
CA ARG A 117 -20.94 9.35 -10.02
C ARG A 117 -20.26 8.01 -9.77
N VAL A 118 -18.94 8.07 -9.58
CA VAL A 118 -18.13 6.91 -9.18
C VAL A 118 -18.38 6.62 -7.70
N ALA A 119 -18.89 5.43 -7.41
CA ALA A 119 -19.00 4.91 -6.06
C ALA A 119 -18.81 3.39 -6.09
N LEU A 120 -18.20 2.86 -5.03
CA LEU A 120 -18.21 1.44 -4.72
C LEU A 120 -19.08 1.21 -3.49
N SER A 121 -19.55 -0.02 -3.31
CA SER A 121 -20.23 -0.45 -2.09
C SER A 121 -19.26 -0.50 -0.90
N ASP A 122 -19.81 -0.35 0.30
CA ASP A 122 -19.04 -0.56 1.53
C ASP A 122 -18.49 -1.99 1.61
N ALA A 123 -19.27 -2.97 1.17
CA ALA A 123 -18.85 -4.38 1.12
C ALA A 123 -17.59 -4.57 0.27
N THR A 124 -17.53 -3.97 -0.92
CA THR A 124 -16.34 -4.03 -1.77
C THR A 124 -15.14 -3.36 -1.10
N ARG A 125 -15.31 -2.15 -0.55
CA ARG A 125 -14.20 -1.44 0.12
C ARG A 125 -13.69 -2.17 1.36
N GLN A 126 -14.58 -2.74 2.18
CA GLN A 126 -14.21 -3.53 3.35
C GLN A 126 -13.45 -4.80 2.97
N ARG A 127 -13.92 -5.55 1.97
CA ARG A 127 -13.21 -6.74 1.45
C ARG A 127 -11.80 -6.39 0.99
N LEU A 128 -11.66 -5.31 0.22
CA LEU A 128 -10.38 -4.84 -0.28
C LEU A 128 -9.45 -4.36 0.84
N ALA A 129 -9.98 -3.70 1.87
CA ALA A 129 -9.22 -3.29 3.04
C ALA A 129 -8.67 -4.48 3.83
N VAL A 130 -9.48 -5.53 4.03
CA VAL A 130 -9.02 -6.80 4.62
C VAL A 130 -7.88 -7.38 3.80
N LYS A 131 -8.06 -7.52 2.48
CA LYS A 131 -7.02 -8.03 1.58
C LYS A 131 -5.72 -7.22 1.65
N ALA A 132 -5.81 -5.89 1.77
CA ALA A 132 -4.65 -5.02 1.92
C ALA A 132 -3.90 -5.26 3.24
N PHE A 133 -4.60 -5.35 4.37
CA PHE A 133 -3.95 -5.64 5.66
C PHE A 133 -3.34 -7.04 5.72
N GLU A 134 -4.02 -8.05 5.19
CA GLU A 134 -3.46 -9.41 5.05
C GLU A 134 -2.20 -9.42 4.18
N THR A 135 -2.18 -8.64 3.11
CA THR A 135 -1.01 -8.52 2.22
C THR A 135 0.16 -7.89 2.95
N THR A 136 -0.05 -6.81 3.71
CA THR A 136 1.02 -6.19 4.51
C THR A 136 1.48 -7.07 5.66
N ALA A 137 0.58 -7.85 6.28
CA ALA A 137 0.95 -8.79 7.34
C ALA A 137 1.88 -9.89 6.81
N ARG A 138 1.52 -10.54 5.69
CA ARG A 138 2.39 -11.53 5.04
C ARG A 138 3.74 -10.95 4.62
N TYR A 139 3.75 -9.69 4.18
CA TYR A 139 4.98 -9.00 3.79
C TYR A 139 5.90 -8.79 5.00
N ASP A 140 5.37 -8.30 6.12
CA ASP A 140 6.12 -8.10 7.36
C ASP A 140 6.59 -9.41 7.97
N ASP A 141 5.80 -10.50 7.89
CA ASP A 141 6.20 -11.84 8.34
C ASP A 141 7.45 -12.33 7.59
N ALA A 142 7.49 -12.16 6.26
CA ALA A 142 8.63 -12.56 5.44
C ALA A 142 9.91 -11.75 5.78
N ILE A 143 9.77 -10.44 6.02
CA ILE A 143 10.88 -9.58 6.45
C ILE A 143 11.35 -9.99 7.85
N SER A 144 10.42 -10.21 8.78
CA SER A 144 10.74 -10.60 10.16
C SER A 144 11.49 -11.93 10.20
N ALA A 145 11.06 -12.93 9.42
CA ALA A 145 11.74 -14.22 9.31
C ALA A 145 13.18 -14.06 8.79
N PHE A 146 13.39 -13.23 7.76
CA PHE A 146 14.73 -12.92 7.25
C PHE A 146 15.60 -12.23 8.30
N PHE A 147 15.11 -11.16 8.94
CA PHE A 147 15.90 -10.44 9.95
C PHE A 147 16.20 -11.30 11.18
N GLY A 148 15.25 -12.15 11.58
CA GLY A 148 15.45 -13.12 12.67
C GLY A 148 16.56 -14.12 12.35
N ALA A 149 16.60 -14.65 11.13
CA ALA A 149 17.66 -15.57 10.71
C ALA A 149 19.05 -14.89 10.62
N GLU A 150 19.10 -13.62 10.19
CA GLU A 150 20.36 -12.92 9.88
C GLU A 150 20.96 -12.14 11.06
N TYR A 151 20.14 -11.68 12.01
CA TYR A 151 20.56 -10.72 13.03
C TYR A 151 20.16 -11.10 14.46
N ALA A 152 19.36 -12.15 14.68
CA ALA A 152 19.04 -12.56 16.05
C ALA A 152 20.32 -13.02 16.79
N PRO A 153 20.54 -12.57 18.04
CA PRO A 153 21.65 -13.05 18.83
C PRO A 153 21.47 -14.56 19.10
N THR A 154 22.54 -15.33 18.87
CA THR A 154 22.65 -16.75 19.24
C THR A 154 22.84 -16.92 20.73
#